data_AF-A0A660RYC5-F1
#
_entry.id   AF-A0A660RYC5-F1
#
_cell.length_a   1.000
_cell.length_b   1.000
_cell.length_c   1.000
_cell.angle_alpha   90.00
_cell.angle_beta   90.00
_cell.angle_gamma   90.00
#
_symmetry.space_group_name_H-M   'P 1'
#
loop_
_entity.id
_entity.type
_entity.pdbx_description
1 polymer ?
#
loop_
_entity_poly.entity_id
_entity_poly.type
_entity_poly.pdbx_seq_one_letter_code
_entity_poly.pdbx_strand_id
1 'polypeptide(L)' 'MPSYVNPEKCDGCKGGDKTVCMYICPNDLMILDPEAMKAYNQEPDQCWECYSCVKSCPQGAISVR' A
#
# COMPACT_ATOMS: atom_id res chain seq x y z
N MET A 1 -11.81 -9.61 -1.47
CA MET A 1 -10.69 -9.61 -0.52
C MET A 1 -9.72 -8.49 -0.84
N PRO A 2 -9.99 -7.24 -0.45
CA PRO A 2 -9.12 -6.10 -0.77
C PRO A 2 -7.75 -6.10 -0.10
N SER A 3 -6.85 -5.25 -0.61
CA SER A 3 -5.53 -5.05 -0.02
C SER A 3 -5.61 -4.35 1.34
N TYR A 4 -4.82 -4.80 2.31
CA TYR A 4 -4.61 -4.14 3.59
C TYR A 4 -3.11 -4.05 3.91
N VAL A 5 -2.75 -3.10 4.78
CA VAL A 5 -1.37 -2.83 5.17
C VAL A 5 -1.17 -3.26 6.62
N ASN A 6 -0.09 -3.99 6.90
CA ASN A 6 0.37 -4.30 8.24
C ASN A 6 1.15 -3.09 8.81
N PRO A 7 0.65 -2.41 9.86
CA PRO A 7 1.29 -1.24 10.44
C PRO A 7 2.66 -1.51 11.05
N GLU A 8 2.93 -2.75 11.49
CA GLU A 8 4.22 -3.13 12.11
C GLU A 8 5.34 -3.21 11.07
N LYS A 9 5.00 -3.55 9.82
CA LYS A 9 5.97 -3.70 8.72
C LYS A 9 6.08 -2.45 7.85
N CYS A 10 5.00 -1.69 7.71
CA CYS A 10 5.00 -0.51 6.86
C CYS A 10 5.87 0.59 7.47
N ASP A 11 6.84 1.10 6.72
CA ASP A 11 7.72 2.19 7.13
C ASP A 11 7.36 3.53 6.46
N GLY A 12 6.28 3.56 5.68
CA GLY A 12 5.88 4.72 4.88
C GLY A 12 6.84 5.03 3.73
N CYS A 13 7.66 4.06 3.28
CA CYS A 13 8.68 4.25 2.24
C CYS A 13 9.68 5.38 2.56
N LYS A 14 9.97 5.63 3.85
CA LYS A 14 10.86 6.72 4.32
C LYS A 14 12.26 6.75 3.68
N GLY A 15 12.76 5.62 3.17
CA GLY A 15 14.07 5.51 2.54
C GLY A 15 14.07 5.52 1.01
N GLY A 16 12.91 5.68 0.36
CA GLY A 16 12.79 5.66 -1.10
C GLY A 16 12.34 7.01 -1.67
N ASP A 17 12.59 7.23 -2.96
CA ASP A 17 12.19 8.46 -3.66
C ASP A 17 10.66 8.63 -3.77
N LYS A 18 9.91 7.53 -3.63
CA LYS A 18 8.45 7.49 -3.79
C LYS A 18 7.80 6.40 -2.96
N THR A 19 6.56 6.63 -2.57
CA THR A 19 5.69 5.60 -1.98
C THR A 19 5.31 4.58 -3.05
N VAL A 20 5.96 3.42 -3.03
CA VAL A 20 5.87 2.43 -4.11
C VAL A 20 4.44 1.92 -4.31
N CYS A 21 3.72 1.63 -3.22
CA CYS A 21 2.35 1.11 -3.30
C CYS A 21 1.36 2.12 -3.90
N MET A 22 1.55 3.41 -3.63
CA MET A 22 0.77 4.51 -4.23
C MET A 22 1.04 4.59 -5.73
N TYR A 23 2.32 4.61 -6.11
CA TYR A 23 2.71 4.72 -7.52
C TYR A 23 2.25 3.54 -8.40
N ILE A 24 2.23 2.32 -7.87
CA ILE A 24 1.95 1.11 -8.66
C ILE A 24 0.47 0.72 -8.70
N CYS A 25 -0.38 1.35 -7.87
CA CYS A 25 -1.79 0.99 -7.85
C CYS A 25 -2.47 1.47 -9.15
N PRO A 26 -3.00 0.56 -9.99
CA PRO A 26 -3.59 0.96 -11.27
C PRO A 26 -4.90 1.73 -11.12
N ASN A 27 -5.52 1.65 -9.93
CA ASN A 27 -6.79 2.31 -9.62
C ASN A 27 -6.61 3.38 -8.51
N ASP A 28 -5.38 3.83 -8.26
CA ASP A 28 -5.06 4.93 -7.32
C ASP A 28 -5.61 4.77 -5.89
N LEU A 29 -5.71 3.52 -5.41
CA LEU A 29 -6.36 3.21 -4.11
C LEU A 29 -5.41 3.29 -2.92
N MET A 30 -4.10 3.16 -3.15
CA MET A 30 -3.10 3.08 -2.08
C MET A 30 -2.59 4.47 -1.74
N ILE A 31 -2.89 4.98 -0.55
CA ILE A 31 -2.50 6.32 -0.10
C ILE A 31 -1.60 6.23 1.12
N LEU A 32 -0.66 7.18 1.26
CA LEU A 32 0.15 7.35 2.46
C LEU A 32 -0.53 8.34 3.40
N ASP A 33 -0.76 7.93 4.64
CA ASP A 33 -1.08 8.86 5.73
C ASP A 33 0.21 9.59 6.15
N PRO A 34 0.31 10.92 5.97
CA PRO A 34 1.51 11.70 6.32
C PRO A 34 1.70 11.87 7.84
N GLU A 35 0.65 11.71 8.64
CA GLU A 35 0.74 11.81 10.11
C GLU A 35 1.23 10.50 10.71
N ALA A 36 0.61 9.38 10.33
CA ALA A 36 0.99 8.05 10.81
C ALA A 36 2.24 7.49 10.11
N MET A 37 2.59 8.03 8.93
CA MET A 37 3.59 7.47 8.01
C MET A 37 3.31 6.00 7.68
N LYS A 38 2.03 5.67 7.45
CA LYS A 38 1.57 4.33 7.08
C LYS A 38 0.68 4.42 5.85
N ALA A 39 0.87 3.49 4.92
CA ALA A 39 -0.03 3.38 3.78
C ALA A 39 -1.33 2.68 4.17
N TYR A 40 -2.41 2.99 3.47
CA TYR A 40 -3.71 2.31 3.58
C TYR A 40 -4.41 2.28 2.21
N ASN A 41 -5.42 1.44 2.07
CA ASN A 41 -6.31 1.44 0.90
C ASN A 41 -7.52 2.33 1.22
N GLN A 42 -7.74 3.39 0.44
CA GLN A 42 -8.80 4.36 0.68
C GLN A 42 -10.20 3.86 0.26
N GLU A 43 -10.28 2.97 -0.73
CA GLU A 43 -11.52 2.42 -1.27
C GLU A 43 -11.36 0.91 -1.53
N PRO A 44 -11.53 0.07 -0.49
CA PRO A 44 -11.31 -1.37 -0.58
C PRO A 44 -12.28 -2.07 -1.56
N ASP A 45 -13.49 -1.58 -1.70
CA ASP A 45 -14.50 -2.09 -2.63
C ASP A 45 -14.10 -1.93 -4.11
N GLN A 46 -13.24 -0.96 -4.42
CA GLN A 46 -12.69 -0.75 -5.76
C GLN A 46 -11.40 -1.55 -6.04
N CYS A 47 -10.95 -2.38 -5.09
CA CYS A 47 -9.70 -3.13 -5.23
C CYS A 47 -9.85 -4.31 -6.19
N TRP A 48 -9.02 -4.37 -7.23
CA TRP A 48 -9.03 -5.46 -8.22
C TRP A 48 -8.22 -6.69 -7.82
N GLU A 49 -7.62 -6.68 -6.63
CA GLU A 49 -6.83 -7.81 -6.13
C GLU A 49 -5.72 -8.23 -7.12
N CYS A 50 -5.14 -7.26 -7.84
CA CYS A 50 -4.10 -7.53 -8.85
C CYS A 50 -2.71 -7.85 -8.25
N TYR A 51 -2.56 -7.74 -6.92
CA TYR A 51 -1.32 -7.93 -6.16
C TYR A 51 -0.16 -6.98 -6.51
N SER A 52 -0.36 -5.94 -7.34
CA SER A 52 0.70 -5.00 -7.71
C SER A 52 1.33 -4.29 -6.50
N CYS A 53 0.50 -3.81 -5.57
CA CYS A 53 0.96 -3.19 -4.33
C CYS A 53 1.64 -4.21 -3.39
N VAL A 54 1.16 -5.46 -3.35
CA VAL A 54 1.75 -6.55 -2.54
C VAL A 54 3.16 -6.89 -3.03
N LYS A 55 3.32 -7.17 -4.32
CA LYS A 55 4.58 -7.62 -4.91
C LYS A 55 5.66 -6.54 -4.90
N SER A 56 5.25 -5.27 -4.97
CA SER A 56 6.18 -4.15 -5.06
C SER A 56 6.55 -3.55 -3.70
N CYS A 57 5.90 -3.95 -2.61
CA CYS A 57 6.20 -3.42 -1.28
C CYS A 57 7.57 -3.93 -0.80
N PRO A 58 8.59 -3.07 -0.61
CA PRO A 58 9.93 -3.52 -0.22
C PRO A 58 9.96 -4.15 1.18
N GLN A 59 9.06 -3.72 2.06
CA GLN A 59 8.94 -4.25 3.43
C GLN A 59 8.02 -5.50 3.51
N GLY A 60 7.40 -5.91 2.40
CA GLY A 60 6.39 -6.97 2.43
C GLY A 60 5.24 -6.67 3.42
N ALA A 61 4.84 -5.39 3.50
CA ALA A 61 3.87 -4.91 4.48
C ALA A 61 2.41 -5.02 3.99
N ILE A 62 2.16 -5.40 2.74
CA ILE A 62 0.82 -5.41 2.13
C ILE A 62 0.39 -6.85 1.88
N SER A 63 -0.87 -7.15 2.16
CA SER A 63 -1.49 -8.45 1.87
C SER A 63 -2.94 -8.23 1.41
N VAL A 64 -3.59 -9.26 0.92
CA VAL A 64 -4.94 -9.22 0.31
C VAL A 64 -5.81 -10.17 1.14
N ARG A 65 -6.94 -9.69 1.69
CA ARG A 65 -7.86 -10.46 2.55
C ARG A 65 -9.30 -10.02 2.43
#